data_AF-A0A2N2LWN6-F1
#
_entry.id   AF-A0A2N2LWN6-F1
#
_cell.length_a   1.000
_cell.length_b   1.000
_cell.length_c   1.000
_cell.angle_alpha   90.00
_cell.angle_beta   90.00
_cell.angle_gamma   90.00
#
_symmetry.space_group_name_H-M   'P 1'
#
loop_
_entity.id
_entity.type
_entity.pdbx_description
1 polymer ?
#
loop_
_entity_poly.entity_id
_entity_poly.type
_entity_poly.pdbx_seq_one_letter_code
_entity_poly.pdbx_strand_id
1 'polypeptide(L)'
;MGKSSPDKYPPVKDITDQERIRMVKEIFSTITGKYDFLNRFLSLRRDVAWRNFAAGKMRFFQTSRYLDVACGTGDLSIAAAERHPDISVTGLDFVDEMVEAAKNKVRKKKLAGRIQVMQGDASMWKNTR
;
A
#
# COMPACT_ATOMS: atom_id res chain seq x y z
N MET A 1 -29.44 16.12 30.25
CA MET A 1 -27.97 15.96 30.36
C MET A 1 -27.53 14.80 29.47
N GLY A 2 -27.35 15.04 28.17
CA GLY A 2 -26.82 14.02 27.25
C GLY A 2 -25.30 14.09 27.26
N LYS A 3 -24.63 13.06 27.76
CA LYS A 3 -23.17 12.94 27.67
C LYS A 3 -22.79 12.77 26.21
N SER A 4 -22.15 13.77 25.62
CA SER A 4 -21.51 13.67 24.30
C SER A 4 -20.38 12.65 24.37
N SER A 5 -20.43 11.62 23.54
CA SER A 5 -19.30 10.71 23.31
C SER A 5 -18.04 11.52 22.98
N PRO A 6 -16.86 11.15 23.51
CA PRO A 6 -15.62 11.84 23.16
C PRO A 6 -15.41 11.67 21.65
N ASP A 7 -15.23 12.80 20.99
CA ASP A 7 -15.09 12.88 19.53
C ASP A 7 -13.90 12.00 19.13
N LYS A 8 -14.20 10.91 18.41
CA LYS A 8 -13.26 9.78 18.23
C LYS A 8 -12.05 10.16 17.37
N TYR A 9 -12.10 11.33 16.73
CA TYR A 9 -11.07 11.86 15.85
C TYR A 9 -10.97 13.38 16.01
N PRO A 10 -9.93 13.92 16.69
CA PRO A 10 -9.73 15.37 16.76
C PRO A 10 -9.51 16.01 15.39
N PRO A 11 -9.73 17.33 15.25
CA PRO A 11 -9.49 18.06 14.00
C PRO A 11 -8.03 17.94 13.56
N VAL A 12 -7.81 17.62 12.28
CA VAL A 12 -6.50 17.36 11.66
C VAL A 12 -5.46 18.49 11.86
N LYS A 13 -5.90 19.70 12.24
CA LYS A 13 -5.06 20.87 12.48
C LYS A 13 -4.34 20.86 13.84
N ASP A 14 -4.81 20.09 14.82
CA ASP A 14 -4.33 20.16 16.21
C ASP A 14 -3.64 18.87 16.68
N ILE A 15 -3.21 18.03 15.73
CA ILE A 15 -2.69 16.68 16.00
C ILE A 15 -1.20 16.63 15.67
N THR A 16 -0.39 16.13 16.60
CA THR A 16 1.05 15.91 16.32
C THR A 16 1.24 14.84 15.24
N ASP A 17 2.38 14.85 14.54
CA ASP A 17 2.66 13.86 13.50
C ASP A 17 2.61 12.42 14.04
N GLN A 18 3.04 12.20 15.29
CA GLN A 18 2.98 10.90 15.95
C GLN A 18 1.53 10.43 16.20
N GLU A 19 0.65 11.33 16.64
CA GLU A 19 -0.76 11.02 16.86
C GLU A 19 -1.50 10.79 15.53
N ARG A 20 -1.18 11.57 14.49
CA ARG A 20 -1.68 11.36 13.12
C ARG A 20 -1.28 9.98 12.59
N ILE A 21 0.00 9.63 12.74
CA ILE A 21 0.54 8.33 12.37
C ILE A 21 -0.20 7.18 13.10
N ARG A 22 -0.44 7.35 14.40
CA ARG A 22 -1.13 6.34 15.22
C ARG A 22 -2.59 6.18 14.80
N MET A 23 -3.29 7.29 14.55
CA MET A 23 -4.68 7.30 14.09
C MET A 23 -4.81 6.64 12.72
N VAL A 24 -3.90 6.94 11.78
CA VAL A 24 -3.83 6.27 10.48
C VAL A 24 -3.64 4.77 10.68
N LYS A 25 -2.67 4.34 11.49
CA LYS A 25 -2.46 2.91 11.80
C LYS A 25 -3.70 2.22 12.35
N GLU A 26 -4.40 2.83 13.30
CA GLU A 26 -5.60 2.26 13.92
C GLU A 26 -6.78 2.15 12.96
N ILE A 27 -6.99 3.18 12.13
CA ILE A 27 -8.01 3.16 11.07
C ILE A 27 -7.70 2.02 10.10
N PHE A 28 -6.46 1.92 9.62
CA PHE A 28 -6.10 0.93 8.62
C PHE A 28 -6.10 -0.50 9.18
N SER A 29 -5.63 -0.75 10.41
CA SER A 29 -5.63 -2.08 11.02
C SER A 29 -7.04 -2.66 11.17
N THR A 30 -8.01 -1.80 11.50
CA THR A 30 -9.42 -2.18 11.71
C THR A 30 -10.14 -2.49 10.38
N ILE A 31 -9.63 -1.99 9.25
CA ILE A 31 -10.35 -1.90 7.99
C ILE A 31 -9.88 -2.95 6.96
N THR A 32 -8.68 -3.50 7.11
CA THR A 32 -7.98 -4.36 6.13
C THR A 32 -8.81 -5.54 5.57
N GLY A 33 -9.56 -6.26 6.40
CA GLY A 33 -10.25 -7.49 5.96
C GLY A 33 -11.45 -7.25 5.01
N LYS A 34 -12.23 -6.18 5.22
CA LYS A 34 -13.44 -5.89 4.44
C LYS A 34 -13.23 -4.83 3.36
N TYR A 35 -12.19 -4.01 3.51
CA TYR A 35 -11.98 -2.85 2.64
C TYR A 35 -11.31 -3.18 1.32
N ASP A 36 -10.44 -4.19 1.26
CA ASP A 36 -9.90 -4.66 -0.02
C ASP A 36 -11.05 -5.17 -0.93
N PHE A 37 -12.08 -5.77 -0.33
CA PHE A 37 -13.33 -6.13 -1.00
C PHE A 37 -14.18 -4.91 -1.35
N LEU A 38 -14.40 -3.96 -0.41
CA LEU A 38 -15.14 -2.73 -0.70
C LEU A 38 -14.46 -1.86 -1.77
N ASN A 39 -13.13 -1.72 -1.81
CA ASN A 39 -12.42 -0.96 -2.82
C ASN A 39 -12.58 -1.58 -4.22
N ARG A 40 -12.56 -2.91 -4.34
CA ARG A 40 -12.84 -3.61 -5.62
C ARG A 40 -14.32 -3.49 -6.02
N PHE A 41 -15.22 -3.50 -5.05
CA PHE A 41 -16.67 -3.42 -5.26
C PHE A 41 -17.13 -1.99 -5.60
N LEU A 42 -16.75 -1.00 -4.80
CA LEU A 42 -17.08 0.42 -4.96
C LEU A 42 -16.42 1.05 -6.19
N SER A 43 -15.26 0.56 -6.64
CA SER A 43 -14.65 1.02 -7.89
C SER A 43 -15.31 0.46 -9.15
N LEU A 44 -16.29 -0.45 -9.04
CA LEU A 44 -16.86 -1.22 -10.15
C LEU A 44 -15.78 -1.93 -10.99
N ARG A 45 -14.73 -2.46 -10.34
CA ARG A 45 -13.54 -3.08 -10.95
C ARG A 45 -12.71 -2.15 -11.85
N ARG A 46 -12.99 -0.83 -11.88
CA ARG A 46 -12.18 0.12 -12.66
C ARG A 46 -10.76 0.23 -12.11
N ASP A 47 -10.57 -0.03 -10.81
CA ASP A 47 -9.25 -0.08 -10.17
C ASP A 47 -8.29 -1.03 -10.91
N VAL A 48 -8.80 -2.17 -11.40
CA VAL A 48 -8.01 -3.14 -12.16
C VAL A 48 -7.59 -2.58 -13.51
N ALA A 49 -8.48 -1.88 -14.21
CA ALA A 49 -8.18 -1.27 -15.50
C ALA A 49 -7.11 -0.19 -15.39
N TRP A 50 -7.24 0.70 -14.39
CA TRP A 50 -6.25 1.75 -14.12
C TRP A 50 -4.87 1.17 -13.78
N ARG A 51 -4.84 0.11 -12.97
CA ARG A 51 -3.59 -0.58 -12.61
C ARG A 51 -2.91 -1.21 -13.81
N ASN A 52 -3.66 -1.92 -14.64
CA ASN A 52 -3.13 -2.54 -15.85
C ASN A 52 -2.64 -1.49 -16.86
N PHE A 53 -3.37 -0.38 -16.98
CA PHE A 53 -2.95 0.75 -17.78
C PHE A 53 -1.65 1.36 -17.26
N ALA A 54 -1.56 1.65 -15.96
CA ALA A 54 -0.37 2.20 -15.32
C ALA A 54 0.85 1.28 -15.52
N ALA A 55 0.71 -0.02 -15.20
CA ALA A 55 1.74 -1.03 -15.44
C ALA A 55 2.16 -1.09 -16.91
N GLY A 56 1.23 -0.90 -17.85
CA GLY A 56 1.52 -0.86 -19.28
C GLY A 56 2.23 0.39 -19.77
N LYS A 57 2.19 1.48 -19.02
CA LYS A 57 2.92 2.72 -19.32
C LYS A 57 4.30 2.79 -18.66
N MET A 58 4.56 1.93 -17.67
CA MET A 58 5.88 1.83 -17.05
C MET A 58 6.93 1.38 -18.07
N ARG A 59 8.09 2.02 -18.04
CA ARG A 59 9.27 1.63 -18.82
C ARG A 59 10.43 1.46 -17.87
N PHE A 60 11.04 0.28 -17.92
CA PHE A 60 12.19 -0.06 -17.10
C PHE A 60 13.44 -0.09 -17.99
N PHE A 61 14.52 0.51 -17.51
CA PHE A 61 15.78 0.63 -18.24
C PHE A 61 16.86 -0.23 -17.55
N GLN A 62 18.09 0.26 -17.53
CA GLN A 62 19.32 -0.47 -17.16
C GLN A 62 19.29 -1.22 -15.82
N THR A 63 18.48 -0.78 -14.85
CA THR A 63 18.45 -1.40 -13.52
C THR A 63 17.35 -2.43 -13.34
N SER A 64 16.30 -2.42 -14.16
CA SER A 64 15.09 -3.25 -13.99
C SER A 64 14.54 -3.29 -12.55
N ARG A 65 14.73 -2.21 -11.77
CA ARG A 65 14.26 -2.10 -10.40
C ARG A 65 13.03 -1.20 -10.33
N TYR A 66 12.03 -1.63 -9.57
CA TYR A 66 10.80 -0.90 -9.30
C TYR A 66 10.61 -0.74 -7.80
N LEU A 67 10.44 0.50 -7.33
CA LEU A 67 10.03 0.80 -5.95
C LEU A 67 8.58 1.27 -5.96
N ASP A 68 7.72 0.56 -5.24
CA ASP A 68 6.30 0.87 -5.06
C ASP A 68 6.09 1.39 -3.63
N VAL A 69 5.86 2.70 -3.48
CA VAL A 69 5.72 3.37 -2.18
C VAL A 69 4.24 3.50 -1.83
N ALA A 70 3.90 3.20 -0.58
CA ALA A 70 2.51 3.02 -0.15
C ALA A 70 1.81 1.96 -1.01
N CYS A 71 2.47 0.81 -1.18
CA CYS A 71 2.05 -0.23 -2.11
C CYS A 71 0.74 -0.92 -1.71
N GLY A 72 0.22 -0.67 -0.51
CA GLY A 72 -0.96 -1.30 0.05
C GLY A 72 -0.83 -2.81 -0.01
N THR A 73 -1.88 -3.49 -0.50
CA THR A 73 -1.90 -4.95 -0.68
C THR A 73 -1.10 -5.43 -1.91
N GLY A 74 -0.30 -4.56 -2.54
CA GLY A 74 0.70 -4.94 -3.55
C GLY A 74 0.15 -5.25 -4.94
N ASP A 75 -1.10 -4.87 -5.24
CA ASP A 75 -1.69 -5.25 -6.52
C ASP A 75 -0.98 -4.60 -7.72
N LEU A 76 -0.56 -3.32 -7.63
CA LEU A 76 0.19 -2.66 -8.71
C LEU A 76 1.59 -3.26 -8.90
N SER A 77 2.29 -3.53 -7.79
CA SER A 77 3.53 -4.32 -7.79
C SER A 77 3.40 -5.65 -8.53
N ILE A 78 2.31 -6.39 -8.28
CA ILE A 78 2.03 -7.65 -8.97
C ILE A 78 1.77 -7.41 -10.47
N ALA A 79 0.93 -6.44 -10.82
CA ALA A 79 0.62 -6.14 -12.22
C ALA A 79 1.87 -5.70 -13.01
N ALA A 80 2.75 -4.90 -12.40
CA ALA A 80 4.02 -4.50 -12.99
C ALA A 80 4.93 -5.72 -13.23
N ALA A 81 5.09 -6.60 -12.24
CA ALA A 81 5.94 -7.80 -12.37
C ALA A 81 5.37 -8.86 -13.32
N GLU A 82 4.04 -8.98 -13.43
CA GLU A 82 3.39 -9.86 -14.41
C GLU A 82 3.60 -9.33 -15.84
N ARG A 83 3.59 -8.01 -16.03
CA ARG A 83 3.75 -7.38 -17.34
C ARG A 83 5.20 -7.24 -17.79
N HIS A 84 6.12 -7.04 -16.86
CA HIS A 84 7.55 -6.86 -17.12
C HIS A 84 8.32 -7.99 -16.42
N PRO A 85 8.61 -9.10 -17.11
CA PRO A 85 9.22 -10.29 -16.49
C PRO A 85 10.59 -10.03 -15.84
N ASP A 86 11.34 -9.07 -16.40
CA ASP A 86 12.74 -8.84 -16.04
C ASP A 86 12.92 -7.92 -14.82
N ILE A 87 11.83 -7.39 -14.23
CA ILE A 87 11.94 -6.46 -13.11
C ILE A 87 12.02 -7.16 -11.76
N SER A 88 12.74 -6.53 -10.84
CA SER A 88 12.67 -6.77 -9.40
C SER A 88 11.92 -5.63 -8.72
N VAL A 89 10.95 -5.98 -7.88
CA VAL A 89 10.06 -5.04 -7.21
C VAL A 89 10.32 -5.02 -5.72
N THR A 90 10.43 -3.81 -5.17
CA THR A 90 10.37 -3.56 -3.72
C THR A 90 9.10 -2.78 -3.43
N GLY A 91 8.19 -3.36 -2.65
CA GLY A 91 7.01 -2.69 -2.12
C GLY A 91 7.26 -2.19 -0.71
N LEU A 92 6.86 -0.96 -0.43
CA LEU A 92 6.93 -0.33 0.88
C LEU A 92 5.53 0.08 1.31
N ASP A 93 5.11 -0.33 2.51
CA ASP A 93 3.90 0.20 3.13
C ASP A 93 4.11 0.41 4.63
N PHE A 94 3.37 1.34 5.22
CA PHE A 94 3.49 1.67 6.63
C PHE A 94 2.70 0.72 7.54
N VAL A 95 1.63 0.13 6.99
CA VAL A 95 0.67 -0.70 7.72
C VAL A 95 1.05 -2.17 7.60
N ASP A 96 1.32 -2.83 8.73
CA ASP A 96 1.78 -4.23 8.74
C ASP A 96 0.78 -5.19 8.10
N GLU A 97 -0.51 -4.97 8.33
CA GLU A 97 -1.56 -5.79 7.75
C GLU A 97 -1.59 -5.69 6.21
N MET A 98 -1.25 -4.52 5.64
CA MET A 98 -1.14 -4.33 4.19
C MET A 98 0.07 -5.08 3.64
N VAL A 99 1.21 -4.99 4.33
CA VAL A 99 2.43 -5.72 3.99
C VAL A 99 2.18 -7.23 4.01
N GLU A 100 1.51 -7.76 5.04
CA GLU A 100 1.18 -9.18 5.14
C GLU A 100 0.19 -9.63 4.06
N ALA A 101 -0.83 -8.82 3.77
CA ALA A 101 -1.74 -9.07 2.66
C ALA A 101 -1.00 -9.12 1.31
N ALA A 102 -0.08 -8.19 1.07
CA ALA A 102 0.75 -8.14 -0.13
C ALA A 102 1.66 -9.38 -0.25
N LYS A 103 2.41 -9.74 0.81
CA LYS A 103 3.23 -10.96 0.85
C LYS A 103 2.43 -12.21 0.54
N ASN A 104 1.21 -12.32 1.10
CA ASN A 104 0.31 -13.43 0.84
C ASN A 104 -0.14 -13.50 -0.63
N LYS A 105 -0.51 -12.36 -1.25
CA LYS A 105 -0.86 -12.29 -2.67
C LYS A 105 0.33 -12.64 -3.57
N VAL A 106 1.52 -12.09 -3.28
CA VAL A 106 2.77 -12.37 -4.00
C VAL A 106 3.12 -13.85 -3.98
N ARG A 107 3.02 -14.51 -2.82
CA ARG A 107 3.25 -15.96 -2.69
C ARG A 107 2.24 -16.78 -3.48
N LYS A 108 0.94 -16.46 -3.37
CA LYS A 108 -0.13 -17.13 -4.15
C LYS A 108 0.08 -17.01 -5.66
N LYS A 109 0.63 -15.88 -6.12
CA LYS A 109 0.96 -15.61 -7.52
C LYS A 109 2.32 -16.17 -7.97
N LYS A 110 3.07 -16.83 -7.08
CA LYS A 110 4.42 -17.37 -7.34
C LYS A 110 5.43 -16.30 -7.77
N LEU A 111 5.30 -15.08 -7.22
CA LEU A 111 6.15 -13.93 -7.56
C LEU A 111 7.19 -13.60 -6.48
N ALA A 112 7.31 -14.41 -5.42
CA ALA A 112 8.18 -14.14 -4.27
C ALA A 112 9.69 -14.04 -4.62
N GLY A 113 10.13 -14.64 -5.73
CA GLY A 113 11.52 -14.48 -6.21
C GLY A 113 11.81 -13.13 -6.87
N ARG A 114 10.78 -12.32 -7.16
CA ARG A 114 10.90 -11.04 -7.88
C ARG A 114 10.29 -9.86 -7.14
N ILE A 115 9.41 -10.12 -6.17
CA ILE A 115 8.75 -9.08 -5.38
C ILE A 115 9.07 -9.28 -3.91
N GLN A 116 9.69 -8.27 -3.31
CA GLN A 116 9.86 -8.15 -1.86
C GLN A 116 8.97 -7.04 -1.35
N VAL A 117 8.29 -7.27 -0.23
CA VAL A 117 7.45 -6.25 0.42
C VAL A 117 7.90 -6.10 1.87
N MET A 118 8.11 -4.86 2.29
CA MET A 118 8.60 -4.53 3.62
C MET A 118 7.79 -3.40 4.24
N GLN A 119 7.73 -3.40 5.57
CA GLN A 119 7.19 -2.27 6.30
C GLN A 119 8.18 -1.12 6.24
N GLY A 120 7.71 0.09 5.97
CA GLY A 120 8.50 1.29 6.16
C GLY A 120 7.70 2.56 6.06
N ASP A 121 8.19 3.57 6.77
CA ASP A 121 7.64 4.90 6.76
C ASP A 121 8.42 5.77 5.77
N ALA A 122 7.79 6.10 4.64
CA ALA A 122 8.41 6.93 3.62
C ALA A 122 8.68 8.37 4.10
N SER A 123 8.00 8.84 5.17
CA SER A 123 8.23 10.16 5.76
C SER A 123 9.53 10.23 6.59
N MET A 124 10.07 9.08 6.97
CA MET A 124 11.32 8.98 7.74
C MET A 124 12.57 9.00 6.85
N TRP A 125 12.41 9.26 5.53
CA TRP A 125 13.55 9.43 4.62
C TRP A 125 14.39 10.64 5.03
N LYS A 126 15.49 10.38 5.73
CA LYS A 126 16.52 11.37 6.01
C LYS A 126 17.57 11.28 4.91
N ASN A 127 17.87 12.42 4.30
CA ASN A 127 18.86 12.54 3.24
C ASN A 127 20.27 12.29 3.81
N THR A 128 20.69 11.03 3.89
CA THR A 128 22.06 10.69 4.21
C THR A 128 22.89 10.89 2.95
N ARG A 129 23.59 12.03 2.89
CA ARG A 129 24.71 12.22 1.98
C ARG A 129 25.92 11.46 2.50
#